data_AF-A0A2E7UUR8-F1
#
_entry.id   AF-A0A2E7UUR8-F1
#
_cell.length_a   1.000
_cell.length_b   1.000
_cell.length_c   1.000
_cell.angle_alpha   90.00
_cell.angle_beta   90.00
_cell.angle_gamma   90.00
#
_symmetry.space_group_name_H-M   'P 1'
#
loop_
_entity.id
_entity.type
_entity.pdbx_description
1 polymer ?
#
loop_
_entity_poly.entity_id
_entity_poly.type
_entity_poly.pdbx_seq_one_letter_code
_entity_poly.pdbx_strand_id
1 'polypeptide(L)'
;MVVDDGSALLARLELGVERGQTGDLMDLLEYHHDRLERVYSVGGLYQAVCDSEAWRAAWGEAQPLLTEFLSRWGQSRAVYDTLRSLQQGAELAPARRRLLDSLVLEMELAGVALDAESRERFRTIQAE
;
A
#
# COMPACT_ATOMS: atom_id res chain seq x y z
N MET A 1 -7.34 11.92 6.79
CA MET A 1 -6.35 12.28 5.74
C MET A 1 -6.02 11.00 4.95
N VAL A 2 -5.48 11.05 3.72
CA VAL A 2 -5.34 9.85 2.84
C VAL A 2 -4.70 8.64 3.54
N VAL A 3 -3.68 8.87 4.38
CA VAL A 3 -3.02 7.83 5.19
C VAL A 3 -3.93 7.26 6.29
N ASP A 4 -4.76 8.08 6.94
CA ASP A 4 -5.72 7.61 7.96
C ASP A 4 -6.77 6.70 7.33
N ASP A 5 -7.28 7.10 6.16
CA ASP A 5 -8.28 6.32 5.42
C ASP A 5 -7.68 4.97 4.98
N GLY A 6 -6.44 4.97 4.49
CA GLY A 6 -5.70 3.76 4.14
C GLY A 6 -5.41 2.87 5.37
N SER A 7 -5.06 3.48 6.50
CA SER A 7 -4.80 2.76 7.76
C SER A 7 -6.08 2.11 8.31
N ALA A 8 -7.22 2.77 8.19
CA ALA A 8 -8.51 2.21 8.58
C ALA A 8 -8.90 1.03 7.67
N LEU A 9 -8.68 1.12 6.36
CA LEU A 9 -8.88 0.01 5.44
C LEU A 9 -7.97 -1.17 5.79
N LEU A 10 -6.67 -0.92 5.98
CA LEU A 10 -5.69 -1.94 6.37
C LEU A 10 -6.15 -2.69 7.63
N ALA A 11 -6.57 -1.97 8.67
CA ALA A 11 -7.07 -2.59 9.90
C ALA A 11 -8.31 -3.46 9.67
N ARG A 12 -9.26 -3.04 8.82
CA ARG A 12 -10.45 -3.84 8.47
C ARG A 12 -10.08 -5.12 7.73
N LEU A 13 -9.12 -5.05 6.82
CA LEU A 13 -8.63 -6.20 6.06
C LEU A 13 -7.90 -7.20 6.98
N GLU A 14 -7.10 -6.70 7.91
CA GLU A 14 -6.41 -7.53 8.91
C GLU A 14 -7.38 -8.25 9.85
N LEU A 15 -8.49 -7.60 10.21
CA LEU A 15 -9.59 -8.20 10.97
C LEU A 15 -10.45 -9.17 10.15
N GLY A 16 -10.25 -9.26 8.83
CA GLY A 16 -10.98 -10.15 7.94
C GLY A 16 -12.43 -9.73 7.67
N VAL A 17 -12.78 -8.46 7.93
CA VAL A 17 -14.15 -7.92 7.79
C VAL A 17 -14.63 -7.96 6.34
N GLU A 18 -13.72 -7.89 5.36
CA GLU A 18 -14.04 -7.79 3.93
C GLU A 18 -14.09 -9.14 3.18
N ARG A 19 -13.95 -10.29 3.87
CA ARG A 19 -13.75 -11.62 3.23
C ARG A 19 -14.95 -12.19 2.45
N GLY A 20 -16.02 -11.42 2.22
CA GLY A 20 -17.27 -11.91 1.61
C GLY A 20 -17.79 -11.17 0.38
N GLN A 21 -17.19 -10.04 -0.02
CA GLN A 21 -17.70 -9.20 -1.10
C GLN A 21 -16.58 -8.78 -2.08
N THR A 22 -16.13 -9.72 -2.91
CA THR A 22 -15.00 -9.52 -3.84
C THR A 22 -15.12 -8.28 -4.74
N GLY A 23 -16.34 -7.96 -5.19
CA GLY A 23 -16.59 -6.76 -6.00
C GLY A 23 -16.34 -5.45 -5.22
N ASP A 24 -16.92 -5.36 -4.03
CA ASP A 24 -16.79 -4.19 -3.13
C ASP A 24 -15.34 -4.01 -2.66
N LEU A 25 -14.66 -5.11 -2.34
CA LEU A 25 -13.26 -5.09 -1.94
C LEU A 25 -12.35 -4.56 -3.05
N MET A 26 -12.53 -4.97 -4.32
CA MET A 26 -11.71 -4.44 -5.41
C MET A 26 -11.94 -2.94 -5.63
N ASP A 27 -13.20 -2.48 -5.52
CA ASP A 27 -13.53 -1.06 -5.66
C ASP A 27 -12.91 -0.22 -4.51
N LEU A 28 -12.91 -0.75 -3.28
CA LEU A 28 -12.21 -0.15 -2.16
C LEU A 28 -10.70 -0.10 -2.38
N LEU A 29 -10.08 -1.20 -2.81
CA LEU A 29 -8.63 -1.25 -3.06
C LEU A 29 -8.23 -0.23 -4.13
N GLU A 30 -8.96 -0.17 -5.24
CA GLU A 30 -8.73 0.79 -6.33
C GLU A 30 -8.86 2.24 -5.84
N TYR A 31 -9.95 2.56 -5.13
CA TYR A 31 -10.19 3.89 -4.60
C TYR A 31 -9.06 4.38 -3.67
N HIS A 32 -8.60 3.52 -2.76
CA HIS A 32 -7.55 3.88 -1.82
C HIS A 32 -6.17 3.95 -2.49
N HIS A 33 -5.87 3.01 -3.38
CA HIS A 33 -4.63 3.00 -4.15
C HIS A 33 -4.47 4.28 -4.98
N ASP A 34 -5.50 4.67 -5.74
CA ASP A 34 -5.47 5.87 -6.60
C ASP A 34 -5.34 7.18 -5.81
N ARG A 35 -5.88 7.22 -4.58
CA ARG A 35 -5.71 8.39 -3.71
C ARG A 35 -4.29 8.51 -3.20
N LEU A 36 -3.69 7.38 -2.83
CA LEU A 36 -2.31 7.34 -2.34
C LEU A 36 -1.32 7.69 -3.46
N GLU A 37 -1.49 7.08 -4.63
CA GLU A 37 -0.66 7.29 -5.83
C GLU A 37 -0.68 8.77 -6.24
N ARG A 38 -1.84 9.43 -6.23
CA ARG A 38 -1.94 10.86 -6.51
C ARG A 38 -1.16 11.73 -5.52
N VAL A 39 -1.24 11.46 -4.23
CA VAL A 39 -0.51 12.24 -3.20
C VAL A 39 1.00 12.07 -3.41
N TYR A 40 1.44 10.84 -3.61
CA TYR A 40 2.85 10.54 -3.82
C TYR A 40 3.39 11.16 -5.12
N SER A 41 2.65 11.02 -6.22
CA SER A 41 3.00 11.54 -7.54
C SER A 41 3.09 13.07 -7.55
N VAL A 42 2.07 13.76 -7.03
CA VAL A 42 2.08 15.23 -6.95
C VAL A 42 3.18 15.71 -6.01
N GLY A 43 3.39 15.03 -4.88
CA GLY A 43 4.43 15.39 -3.93
C GLY A 43 5.83 15.28 -4.51
N GLY A 44 6.11 14.16 -5.18
CA GLY A 44 7.38 13.94 -5.88
C GLY A 44 7.59 14.91 -7.04
N LEU A 45 6.53 15.22 -7.80
CA LEU A 45 6.60 16.22 -8.88
C LEU A 45 7.00 17.59 -8.32
N TYR A 46 6.33 18.09 -7.29
CA TYR A 46 6.65 19.38 -6.70
C TYR A 46 8.07 19.43 -6.16
N GLN A 47 8.54 18.36 -5.51
CA GLN A 47 9.92 18.26 -5.06
C GLN A 47 10.92 18.30 -6.24
N ALA A 48 10.56 17.75 -7.40
CA ALA A 48 11.44 17.69 -8.56
C ALA A 48 11.46 18.98 -9.40
N VAL A 49 10.32 19.65 -9.57
CA VAL A 49 10.19 20.79 -10.51
C VAL A 49 9.92 22.14 -9.84
N CYS A 50 9.45 22.15 -8.59
CA CYS A 50 9.01 23.36 -7.89
C CYS A 50 9.54 23.38 -6.44
N ASP A 51 10.80 22.96 -6.24
CA ASP A 51 11.40 22.89 -4.90
C ASP A 51 11.45 24.27 -4.23
N SER A 52 10.99 24.33 -2.98
CA SER A 52 11.02 25.54 -2.16
C SER A 52 11.14 25.17 -0.69
N GLU A 53 11.64 26.08 0.15
CA GLU A 53 11.76 25.81 1.60
C GLU A 53 10.41 25.49 2.25
N ALA A 54 9.35 26.21 1.88
CA ALA A 54 8.00 25.97 2.37
C ALA A 54 7.48 24.58 1.96
N TRP A 55 7.75 24.16 0.72
CA TRP A 55 7.39 22.83 0.24
C TRP A 55 8.19 21.73 0.97
N ARG A 56 9.51 21.89 1.10
CA ARG A 56 10.35 20.91 1.81
C ARG A 56 9.95 20.73 3.27
N ALA A 57 9.56 21.81 3.95
CA ALA A 57 9.04 21.73 5.31
C ALA A 57 7.74 20.91 5.37
N ALA A 58 6.75 21.25 4.54
CA ALA A 58 5.47 20.55 4.52
C ALA A 58 5.58 19.08 4.05
N TRP A 59 6.36 18.82 2.99
CA TRP A 59 6.58 17.47 2.48
C TRP A 59 7.43 16.63 3.43
N GLY A 60 8.41 17.23 4.10
CA GLY A 60 9.23 16.55 5.12
C GLY A 60 8.42 16.07 6.33
N GLU A 61 7.30 16.71 6.65
CA GLU A 61 6.36 16.23 7.67
C GLU A 61 5.47 15.08 7.15
N ALA A 62 5.07 15.11 5.88
CA ALA A 62 4.17 14.13 5.28
C ALA A 62 4.87 12.84 4.82
N GLN A 63 6.10 12.95 4.31
CA GLN A 63 6.84 11.82 3.74
C GLN A 63 7.06 10.67 4.75
N PRO A 64 7.45 10.92 6.02
CA PRO A 64 7.59 9.84 7.01
C PRO A 64 6.28 9.08 7.25
N LEU A 65 5.15 9.79 7.29
CA LEU A 65 3.82 9.19 7.50
C LEU A 65 3.43 8.27 6.32
N LEU A 66 3.75 8.70 5.09
CA LEU A 66 3.53 7.90 3.89
C LEU A 66 4.41 6.65 3.88
N THR A 67 5.70 6.81 4.18
CA THR A 67 6.66 5.69 4.23
C THR A 67 6.28 4.67 5.31
N GLU A 68 5.90 5.12 6.51
CA GLU A 68 5.45 4.23 7.58
C GLU A 68 4.21 3.44 7.16
N PHE A 69 3.20 4.12 6.59
CA PHE A 69 1.99 3.46 6.11
C PHE A 69 2.27 2.44 5.01
N LEU A 70 3.06 2.81 4.00
CA LEU A 70 3.43 1.91 2.89
C LEU A 70 4.22 0.69 3.40
N SER A 71 5.11 0.87 4.36
CA SER A 71 5.84 -0.22 5.00
C SER A 71 4.89 -1.19 5.73
N ARG A 72 3.94 -0.66 6.51
CA ARG A 72 2.92 -1.47 7.19
C ARG A 72 2.03 -2.22 6.21
N TRP A 73 1.56 -1.55 5.16
CA TRP A 73 0.78 -2.16 4.08
C TRP A 73 1.57 -3.30 3.44
N GLY A 74 2.76 -3.00 2.93
CA GLY A 74 3.62 -3.95 2.22
C GLY A 74 4.01 -5.17 3.06
N GLN A 75 4.03 -5.06 4.38
CA GLN A 75 4.42 -6.13 5.31
C GLN A 75 3.23 -6.87 5.95
N SER A 76 1.98 -6.51 5.62
CA SER A 76 0.80 -7.13 6.21
C SER A 76 0.51 -8.51 5.61
N ARG A 77 0.82 -9.57 6.37
CA ARG A 77 0.62 -10.95 5.93
C ARG A 77 -0.86 -11.30 5.71
N ALA A 78 -1.75 -10.80 6.57
CA ALA A 78 -3.17 -11.07 6.47
C ALA A 78 -3.79 -10.50 5.19
N VAL A 79 -3.37 -9.30 4.79
CA VAL A 79 -3.79 -8.68 3.52
C VAL A 79 -3.22 -9.47 2.35
N TYR A 80 -1.93 -9.81 2.39
CA TYR A 80 -1.28 -10.57 1.33
C TYR A 80 -1.97 -11.91 1.06
N ASP A 81 -2.27 -12.68 2.12
CA ASP A 81 -2.95 -13.97 2.00
C ASP A 81 -4.37 -13.80 1.43
N THR A 82 -5.07 -12.71 1.78
CA THR A 82 -6.39 -12.39 1.22
C THR A 82 -6.30 -12.08 -0.27
N LEU A 83 -5.36 -11.22 -0.68
CA LEU A 83 -5.17 -10.87 -2.10
C LEU A 83 -4.74 -12.09 -2.93
N ARG A 84 -3.87 -12.95 -2.39
CA ARG A 84 -3.47 -14.22 -3.04
C ARG A 84 -4.65 -15.17 -3.23
N SER A 85 -5.53 -15.27 -2.25
CA SER A 85 -6.76 -16.08 -2.39
C SER A 85 -7.67 -15.53 -3.50
N LEU A 86 -7.82 -14.22 -3.60
CA LEU A 86 -8.59 -13.58 -4.67
C LEU A 86 -7.96 -13.83 -6.04
N GLN A 87 -6.63 -13.77 -6.13
CA GLN A 87 -5.89 -13.97 -7.37
C GLN A 87 -6.12 -15.38 -7.96
N GLN A 88 -6.31 -16.38 -7.10
CA GLN A 88 -6.54 -17.77 -7.50
C GLN A 88 -8.03 -18.09 -7.76
N GLY A 89 -8.96 -17.43 -7.06
CA GLY A 89 -10.36 -17.83 -7.02
C GLY A 89 -11.33 -16.92 -7.79
N ALA A 90 -10.95 -15.70 -8.15
CA ALA A 90 -11.87 -14.73 -8.73
C ALA A 90 -11.69 -14.55 -10.25
N GLU A 91 -12.82 -14.61 -10.97
CA GLU A 91 -12.88 -14.10 -12.34
C GLU A 91 -13.04 -12.57 -12.31
N LEU A 92 -11.96 -11.87 -12.66
CA LEU A 92 -11.87 -10.41 -12.65
C LEU A 92 -11.71 -9.87 -14.06
N ALA A 93 -12.27 -8.69 -14.31
CA ALA A 93 -11.97 -7.94 -15.52
C ALA A 93 -10.46 -7.66 -15.63
N PRO A 94 -9.88 -7.53 -16.84
CA PRO A 94 -8.43 -7.40 -17.02
C PRO A 94 -7.78 -6.28 -16.20
N ALA A 95 -8.44 -5.12 -16.06
CA ALA A 95 -7.93 -4.00 -15.26
C ALA A 95 -7.84 -4.35 -13.77
N ARG A 96 -8.89 -4.95 -13.20
CA ARG A 96 -8.93 -5.38 -11.80
C ARG A 96 -7.93 -6.50 -11.51
N ARG A 97 -7.75 -7.43 -12.46
CA ARG A 97 -6.71 -8.47 -12.35
C ARG A 97 -5.32 -7.86 -12.32
N ARG A 98 -5.03 -6.89 -13.21
CA ARG A 98 -3.76 -6.17 -13.21
C ARG A 98 -3.50 -5.41 -11.91
N LEU A 99 -4.49 -4.70 -11.37
CA LEU A 99 -4.37 -4.02 -10.08
C LEU A 99 -4.03 -5.02 -8.97
N LEU A 100 -4.75 -6.15 -8.90
CA LEU A 100 -4.50 -7.20 -7.93
C LEU A 100 -3.08 -7.78 -8.04
N ASP A 101 -2.63 -8.07 -9.26
CA ASP A 101 -1.29 -8.60 -9.54
C ASP A 101 -0.20 -7.60 -9.12
N SER A 102 -0.40 -6.31 -9.41
CA SER A 102 0.51 -5.23 -9.00
C SER A 102 0.59 -5.10 -7.47
N LEU A 103 -0.54 -5.05 -6.77
CA LEU A 103 -0.56 -4.97 -5.31
C LEU A 103 0.15 -6.16 -4.65
N VAL A 104 -0.10 -7.37 -5.17
CA VAL A 104 0.57 -8.58 -4.70
C VAL A 104 2.08 -8.51 -4.91
N LEU A 105 2.52 -8.10 -6.10
CA LEU A 105 3.94 -7.95 -6.41
C LEU A 105 4.61 -6.89 -5.53
N GLU A 106 3.95 -5.75 -5.30
CA GLU A 106 4.45 -4.69 -4.41
C GLU A 106 4.69 -5.20 -2.99
N MET A 107 3.77 -6.01 -2.45
CA MET A 107 3.95 -6.61 -1.11
C MET A 107 5.09 -7.63 -1.08
N GLU A 108 5.26 -8.43 -2.14
CA GLU A 108 6.41 -9.34 -2.26
C GLU A 108 7.74 -8.59 -2.31
N LEU A 109 7.80 -7.51 -3.09
CA LEU A 109 8.97 -6.62 -3.17
C LEU A 109 9.23 -5.87 -1.86
N ALA A 110 8.16 -5.58 -1.10
CA ALA A 110 8.26 -5.05 0.25
C ALA A 110 8.67 -6.09 1.29
N GLY A 111 8.84 -7.36 0.92
CA GLY A 111 9.38 -8.43 1.78
C GLY A 111 8.34 -9.18 2.60
N VAL A 112 7.04 -9.13 2.27
CA VAL A 112 5.98 -9.86 3.02
C VAL A 112 6.17 -11.38 3.01
N ALA A 113 6.81 -11.90 1.95
CA ALA A 113 7.03 -13.32 1.74
C ALA A 113 8.28 -13.85 2.46
N LEU A 114 9.08 -12.97 3.07
CA LEU A 114 10.28 -13.32 3.81
C LEU A 114 9.93 -14.00 5.15
N ASP A 115 10.82 -14.87 5.62
CA ASP A 115 10.77 -15.40 6.97
C ASP A 115 10.99 -14.30 8.02
N ALA A 116 10.76 -14.60 9.29
CA ALA A 116 10.82 -13.60 10.36
C ALA A 116 12.20 -12.93 10.50
N GLU A 117 13.30 -13.68 10.35
CA GLU A 117 14.66 -13.16 10.48
C GLU A 117 15.03 -12.28 9.28
N SER A 118 14.76 -12.77 8.07
CA SER A 118 15.00 -12.03 6.82
C SER A 118 14.17 -10.75 6.73
N ARG A 119 12.94 -10.78 7.23
CA ARG A 119 12.04 -9.61 7.27
C ARG A 119 12.50 -8.54 8.25
N GLU A 120 13.00 -8.93 9.41
CA GLU A 120 13.54 -7.96 10.38
C GLU A 120 14.77 -7.27 9.79
N ARG A 121 15.68 -8.03 9.18
CA ARG A 121 16.83 -7.47 8.46
C ARG A 121 16.40 -6.52 7.34
N PHE A 122 15.38 -6.87 6.56
CA PHE A 122 14.86 -6.01 5.50
C PHE A 122 14.35 -4.67 6.05
N ARG A 123 13.63 -4.67 7.17
CA ARG A 123 13.14 -3.44 7.81
C ARG A 123 14.27 -2.54 8.28
N THR A 124 15.32 -3.12 8.87
CA THR A 124 16.49 -2.34 9.28
C THR A 124 17.13 -1.63 8.08
N ILE A 125 17.33 -2.34 6.97
CA ILE A 125 17.93 -1.76 5.75
C ILE A 125 17.06 -0.65 5.15
N GLN A 126 15.72 -0.79 5.16
CA GLN A 126 14.80 0.22 4.63
C GLN A 126 14.72 1.49 5.48
N ALA A 127 15.17 1.44 6.74
CA ALA A 127 15.13 2.56 7.67
C ALA A 127 16.46 3.36 7.75
N GLU A 128 17.53 2.87 7.10
CA GLU A 128 18.84 3.55 6.97
C GLU A 128 18.83 4.64 5.89
#